data_AF-A0A1S8SDE1-F1
#
_entry.id   AF-A0A1S8SDE1-F1
#
_cell.length_a   1.000
_cell.length_b   1.000
_cell.length_c   1.000
_cell.angle_alpha   90.00
_cell.angle_beta   90.00
_cell.angle_gamma   90.00
#
_symmetry.space_group_name_H-M   'P 1'
#
loop_
_entity.id
_entity.type
_entity.pdbx_description
1 polymer ?
#
loop_
_entity_poly.entity_id
_entity_poly.type
_entity_poly.pdbx_seq_one_letter_code
_entity_poly.pdbx_strand_id
1 'polypeptide(L)'
;MMKKERVFWGILFILAGIFMVISKLGYFPDINAFSLILTVFLVVIIAKSIPHLNFSGILFPIAFICIIYARQLGITAITPWTVLMAALFGSIGLSMIFHKNVNWIHHNHVHEDYKFEKIDIEDEGNIIFRNSFGACIKYINTNEFEQADLNCSFGAMKVYFDNAVMSSENAIVRVNASFSGVELYIPRTWKVDNKTNVFLGSVDEKNRKNERSTNTLTLVGDVSFSGVEIIYI
;
A
#
# COMPACT_ATOMS: atom_id res chain seq x y z
N MET A 1 -21.63 9.60 -6.64
CA MET A 1 -20.43 9.78 -5.78
C MET A 1 -20.63 10.80 -4.64
N MET A 2 -21.47 11.83 -4.76
CA MET A 2 -21.64 12.93 -3.77
C MET A 2 -22.41 12.63 -2.46
N LYS A 3 -22.89 11.39 -2.23
CA LYS A 3 -23.71 11.06 -1.02
C LYS A 3 -22.87 10.70 0.20
N LYS A 4 -21.69 10.06 0.03
CA LYS A 4 -20.83 9.62 1.14
C LYS A 4 -20.17 10.79 1.87
N GLU A 5 -19.72 11.81 1.14
CA GLU A 5 -19.05 12.97 1.74
C GLU A 5 -20.00 13.81 2.60
N ARG A 6 -21.25 14.02 2.16
CA ARG A 6 -22.24 14.80 2.94
C ARG A 6 -22.63 14.08 4.23
N VAL A 7 -22.78 12.76 4.19
CA VAL A 7 -23.05 11.94 5.39
C VAL A 7 -21.86 11.96 6.34
N PHE A 8 -20.63 11.93 5.83
CA PHE A 8 -19.42 12.03 6.63
C PHE A 8 -19.32 13.38 7.36
N TRP A 9 -19.49 14.49 6.64
CA TRP A 9 -19.49 15.83 7.24
C TRP A 9 -20.63 16.00 8.25
N GLY A 10 -21.82 15.45 7.98
CA GLY A 10 -22.95 15.47 8.91
C GLY A 10 -22.65 14.76 10.24
N ILE A 11 -22.10 13.55 10.18
CA ILE A 11 -21.72 12.78 11.38
C ILE A 11 -20.62 13.48 12.17
N LEU A 12 -19.64 14.10 11.49
CA LEU A 12 -18.57 14.88 12.11
C LEU A 12 -19.13 16.06 12.93
N PHE A 13 -20.06 16.83 12.37
CA PHE A 13 -20.67 17.97 13.07
C PHE A 13 -21.55 17.55 14.24
N ILE A 14 -22.28 16.43 14.12
CA ILE A 14 -23.07 15.86 15.22
C ILE A 14 -22.16 15.43 16.38
N LEU A 15 -21.07 14.71 16.09
CA LEU A 15 -20.08 14.31 17.09
C LEU A 15 -19.41 15.51 17.76
N ALA A 16 -19.04 16.53 17.00
CA ALA A 16 -18.47 17.77 17.53
C ALA A 16 -19.46 18.48 18.48
N GLY A 17 -20.75 18.53 18.13
CA GLY A 17 -21.80 19.09 18.97
C GLY A 17 -22.03 18.33 20.28
N ILE A 18 -22.15 16.99 20.21
CA ILE A 18 -22.30 16.14 21.40
C ILE A 18 -21.10 16.30 22.33
N PHE A 19 -19.89 16.31 21.78
CA PHE A 19 -18.67 16.45 22.56
C PHE A 19 -18.53 17.84 23.20
N MET A 20 -18.99 18.90 22.52
CA MET A 20 -19.03 20.26 23.08
C MET A 20 -20.01 20.40 24.25
N VAL A 21 -21.11 19.64 24.24
CA VAL A 21 -22.05 19.58 25.38
C VAL A 21 -21.41 18.84 26.55
N ILE A 22 -20.73 17.72 26.29
CA ILE A 22 -20.05 16.91 27.32
C ILE A 22 -18.89 17.69 27.97
N SER A 23 -18.15 18.50 27.22
CA SER A 23 -17.06 19.33 27.78
C SER A 23 -17.56 20.45 28.71
N LYS A 24 -18.82 20.87 28.57
CA LYS A 24 -19.48 21.84 29.47
C LYS A 24 -20.20 21.21 30.66
N LEU A 25 -20.41 19.89 30.66
CA LEU A 25 -21.06 19.13 31.75
C LEU A 25 -20.14 18.86 32.96
N GLY A 26 -18.91 19.40 32.97
CA GLY A 26 -18.05 19.39 34.17
C GLY A 26 -17.28 18.10 34.42
N TYR A 27 -17.39 17.09 33.54
CA TYR A 27 -16.62 15.84 33.67
C TYR A 27 -15.11 16.01 33.34
N PHE A 28 -14.72 17.09 32.63
CA PHE A 28 -13.32 17.36 32.29
C PHE A 28 -12.99 18.87 32.34
N PRO A 29 -12.56 19.40 33.50
CA PRO A 29 -12.35 20.85 33.69
C PRO A 29 -11.18 21.45 32.89
N ASP A 30 -10.24 20.62 32.40
CA ASP A 30 -8.95 21.07 31.85
C ASP A 30 -8.72 20.76 30.36
N ILE A 31 -9.78 20.59 29.55
CA ILE A 31 -9.59 20.34 28.11
C ILE A 31 -9.41 21.67 27.38
N ASN A 32 -8.19 21.89 26.86
CA ASN A 32 -7.86 23.03 26.02
C ASN A 32 -8.66 22.98 24.71
N ALA A 33 -9.31 24.08 24.31
CA ALA A 33 -10.09 24.17 23.06
C ALA A 33 -9.25 23.82 21.81
N PHE A 34 -7.94 24.05 21.88
CA PHE A 34 -6.99 23.66 20.83
C PHE A 34 -6.86 22.12 20.69
N SER A 35 -6.77 21.40 21.80
CA SER A 35 -6.73 19.93 21.82
C SER A 35 -7.98 19.33 21.17
N LEU A 36 -9.10 20.01 21.34
CA LEU A 36 -10.39 19.66 20.75
C LEU A 36 -10.38 19.76 19.21
N ILE A 37 -9.94 20.90 18.68
CA ILE A 37 -9.80 21.12 17.23
C ILE A 37 -8.83 20.08 16.63
N LEU A 38 -7.70 19.85 17.29
CA LEU A 38 -6.71 18.86 16.89
C LEU A 38 -7.29 17.43 16.87
N THR A 39 -8.14 17.08 17.84
CA THR A 39 -8.82 15.79 17.89
C THR A 39 -9.76 15.61 16.69
N VAL A 40 -10.57 16.62 16.37
CA VAL A 40 -11.47 16.58 15.21
C VAL A 40 -10.66 16.41 13.92
N PHE A 41 -9.56 17.14 13.77
CA PHE A 41 -8.66 17.02 12.64
C PHE A 41 -8.05 15.61 12.51
N LEU A 42 -7.58 15.03 13.62
CA LEU A 42 -7.04 13.66 13.65
C LEU A 42 -8.11 12.60 13.31
N VAL A 43 -9.35 12.78 13.78
CA VAL A 43 -10.49 11.91 13.42
C VAL A 43 -10.78 11.95 11.92
N VAL A 44 -10.68 13.12 11.28
CA VAL A 44 -10.82 13.23 9.81
C VAL A 44 -9.72 12.44 9.09
N ILE A 45 -8.47 12.51 9.57
CA ILE A 45 -7.36 11.74 9.00
C ILE A 45 -7.65 10.23 9.13
N ILE A 46 -8.05 9.76 10.31
CA ILE A 46 -8.41 8.34 10.53
C ILE A 46 -9.48 7.92 9.53
N ALA A 47 -10.56 8.69 9.41
CA ALA A 47 -11.66 8.35 8.52
C ALA A 47 -11.26 8.30 7.03
N LYS A 48 -10.35 9.17 6.59
CA LYS A 48 -9.77 9.11 5.24
C LYS A 48 -8.79 7.95 5.06
N SER A 49 -8.11 7.50 6.12
CA SER A 49 -7.18 6.37 6.06
C SER A 49 -7.84 4.99 6.10
N ILE A 50 -9.04 4.87 6.69
CA ILE A 50 -9.84 3.62 6.71
C ILE A 50 -10.09 3.02 5.30
N PRO A 51 -10.58 3.75 4.29
CA PRO A 51 -10.90 3.17 2.98
C PRO A 51 -9.67 2.67 2.21
N HIS A 52 -8.47 3.19 2.51
CA HIS A 52 -7.22 2.74 1.91
C HIS A 52 -6.49 1.69 2.78
N LEU A 53 -7.05 1.31 3.94
CA LEU A 53 -6.42 0.41 4.92
C LEU A 53 -4.99 0.84 5.29
N ASN A 54 -4.74 2.15 5.33
CA ASN A 54 -3.44 2.70 5.71
C ASN A 54 -3.31 2.66 7.24
N PHE A 55 -2.84 1.53 7.79
CA PHE A 55 -2.74 1.31 9.25
C PHE A 55 -1.96 2.40 9.98
N SER A 56 -0.88 2.91 9.37
CA SER A 56 -0.13 4.05 9.90
C SER A 56 -1.02 5.30 10.05
N GLY A 57 -1.85 5.60 9.06
CA GLY A 57 -2.80 6.73 9.09
C GLY A 57 -3.99 6.54 10.04
N ILE A 58 -4.11 5.38 10.69
CA ILE A 58 -5.13 5.08 11.69
C ILE A 58 -4.51 5.10 13.10
N LEU A 59 -3.44 4.32 13.30
CA LEU A 59 -2.83 4.11 14.60
C LEU A 59 -2.04 5.31 15.12
N PHE A 60 -1.36 6.07 14.27
CA PHE A 60 -0.66 7.28 14.71
C PHE A 60 -1.61 8.37 15.20
N PRO A 61 -2.69 8.71 14.46
CA PRO A 61 -3.69 9.65 14.97
C PRO A 61 -4.35 9.18 16.28
N ILE A 62 -4.64 7.89 16.43
CA ILE A 62 -5.15 7.33 17.69
C ILE A 62 -4.13 7.52 18.82
N ALA A 63 -2.85 7.25 18.60
CA ALA A 63 -1.80 7.49 19.58
C ALA A 63 -1.69 8.96 19.99
N PHE A 64 -1.80 9.89 19.04
CA PHE A 64 -1.82 11.32 19.35
C PHE A 64 -3.04 11.70 20.20
N ILE A 65 -4.22 11.15 19.93
CA ILE A 65 -5.42 11.35 20.77
C ILE A 65 -5.16 10.80 22.18
N CYS A 66 -4.59 9.59 22.31
CA CYS A 66 -4.25 9.01 23.60
C CYS A 66 -3.25 9.87 24.40
N ILE A 67 -2.28 10.50 23.74
CA ILE A 67 -1.31 11.41 24.38
C ILE A 67 -2.00 12.71 24.83
N ILE A 68 -2.85 13.29 23.97
CA ILE A 68 -3.58 14.53 24.27
C ILE A 68 -4.50 14.36 25.49
N TYR A 69 -5.17 13.21 25.60
CA TYR A 69 -6.10 12.90 26.69
C TYR A 69 -5.50 11.94 27.74
N ALA A 70 -4.17 11.78 27.79
CA ALA A 70 -3.51 10.82 28.69
C ALA A 70 -3.86 11.07 30.17
N ARG A 71 -4.02 12.34 30.55
CA ARG A 71 -4.40 12.76 31.91
C ARG A 71 -5.84 12.35 32.26
N GLN A 72 -6.75 12.50 31.31
CA GLN A 72 -8.18 12.22 31.44
C GLN A 72 -8.46 10.71 31.41
N LEU A 73 -7.67 9.95 30.64
CA LEU A 73 -7.78 8.50 30.53
C LEU A 73 -7.12 7.75 31.70
N GLY A 74 -6.42 8.46 32.60
CA GLY A 74 -5.67 7.85 33.70
C GLY A 74 -4.43 7.08 33.24
N ILE A 75 -3.98 7.32 32.00
CA ILE A 75 -2.86 6.62 31.34
C ILE A 75 -1.54 7.39 31.53
N THR A 76 -1.47 8.36 32.45
CA THR A 76 -0.27 9.18 32.69
C THR A 76 0.98 8.40 33.08
N ALA A 77 0.83 7.15 33.55
CA ALA A 77 1.94 6.24 33.81
C ALA A 77 2.65 5.78 32.53
N ILE A 78 1.95 5.78 31.38
CA ILE A 78 2.51 5.42 30.09
C ILE A 78 3.14 6.68 29.48
N THR A 79 4.46 6.64 29.32
CA THR A 79 5.20 7.75 28.71
C THR A 79 4.78 7.94 27.25
N PRO A 80 4.65 9.19 26.74
CA PRO A 80 4.18 9.44 25.37
C PRO A 80 4.95 8.67 24.28
N TRP A 81 6.25 8.45 24.48
CA TRP A 81 7.08 7.70 23.54
C TRP A 81 6.66 6.22 23.44
N THR A 82 6.23 5.59 24.54
CA THR A 82 5.74 4.19 24.50
C THR A 82 4.44 4.04 23.72
N VAL A 83 3.54 5.03 23.79
CA VAL A 83 2.31 5.03 22.99
C VAL A 83 2.62 5.14 21.50
N LEU A 84 3.61 5.98 21.14
CA LEU A 84 4.07 6.09 19.75
C LEU A 84 4.74 4.82 19.25
N MET A 85 5.56 4.16 20.07
CA MET A 85 6.16 2.87 19.71
C MET A 85 5.10 1.77 19.57
N ALA A 86 4.10 1.73 20.44
CA ALA A 86 2.97 0.82 20.32
C ALA A 86 2.19 1.04 19.02
N ALA A 87 1.97 2.30 18.62
CA ALA A 87 1.36 2.63 17.34
C ALA A 87 2.24 2.23 16.15
N LEU A 88 3.56 2.41 16.24
CA LEU A 88 4.50 2.00 15.21
C LEU A 88 4.46 0.48 15.01
N PHE A 89 4.68 -0.30 16.07
CA PHE A 89 4.65 -1.76 16.01
C PHE A 89 3.27 -2.29 15.65
N GLY A 90 2.21 -1.70 16.20
CA GLY A 90 0.84 -2.02 15.83
C GLY A 90 0.56 -1.74 14.36
N SER A 91 1.11 -0.66 13.79
CA SER A 91 0.91 -0.31 12.37
C SER A 91 1.58 -1.33 11.47
N ILE A 92 2.82 -1.71 11.79
CA ILE A 92 3.56 -2.73 11.06
C ILE A 92 2.86 -4.09 11.20
N GLY A 93 2.48 -4.48 12.41
CA GLY A 93 1.83 -5.76 12.71
C GLY A 93 0.45 -5.90 12.05
N LEU A 94 -0.43 -4.90 12.18
CA LEU A 94 -1.72 -4.92 11.49
C LEU A 94 -1.55 -4.82 9.97
N SER A 95 -0.58 -4.04 9.48
CA SER A 95 -0.30 -3.98 8.04
C SER A 95 0.15 -5.32 7.49
N MET A 96 0.84 -6.14 8.29
CA MET A 96 1.23 -7.49 7.92
C MET A 96 0.05 -8.47 7.96
N ILE A 97 -0.80 -8.41 8.99
CA ILE A 97 -1.95 -9.32 9.16
C ILE A 97 -3.08 -9.03 8.16
N PHE A 98 -3.40 -7.76 7.96
CA PHE A 98 -4.55 -7.32 7.17
C PHE A 98 -4.17 -6.82 5.79
N HIS A 99 -2.95 -7.13 5.31
CA HIS A 99 -2.64 -6.92 3.91
C HIS A 99 -3.64 -7.73 3.08
N LYS A 100 -4.58 -7.02 2.46
CA LYS A 100 -5.74 -7.54 1.74
C LYS A 100 -5.34 -8.74 0.87
N ASN A 101 -5.65 -9.95 1.33
CA ASN A 101 -5.48 -11.16 0.53
C ASN A 101 -6.41 -11.06 -0.67
N VAL A 102 -5.84 -11.02 -1.87
CA VAL A 102 -6.55 -11.32 -3.10
C VAL A 102 -5.83 -12.53 -3.68
N ASN A 103 -6.56 -13.65 -3.65
CA ASN A 103 -6.25 -15.00 -4.13
C ASN A 103 -4.81 -15.49 -3.93
N TRP A 104 -4.61 -16.13 -2.79
CA TRP A 104 -3.61 -17.19 -2.63
C TRP A 104 -3.93 -18.31 -3.64
N ILE A 105 -3.13 -18.44 -4.69
CA ILE A 105 -2.94 -19.76 -5.29
C ILE A 105 -1.86 -20.43 -4.46
N HIS A 106 -2.32 -21.23 -3.50
CA HIS A 106 -1.50 -21.98 -2.57
C HIS A 106 -1.07 -23.28 -3.26
N HIS A 107 0.22 -23.46 -3.58
CA HIS A 107 0.75 -24.79 -3.86
C HIS A 107 2.05 -25.02 -3.08
N ASN A 108 1.90 -25.87 -2.07
CA ASN A 108 2.93 -26.41 -1.21
C ASN A 108 4.01 -27.14 -2.03
N HIS A 109 5.27 -26.74 -1.92
CA HIS A 109 6.41 -27.67 -1.99
C HIS A 109 7.60 -27.16 -1.17
N VAL A 110 7.87 -27.90 -0.08
CA VAL A 110 9.08 -27.86 0.73
C VAL A 110 10.29 -28.22 -0.15
N HIS A 111 11.31 -27.36 -0.21
CA HIS A 111 12.72 -27.73 0.01
C HIS A 111 13.63 -26.50 0.01
N GLU A 112 14.52 -26.47 1.00
CA GLU A 112 15.52 -25.45 1.30
C GLU A 112 16.44 -25.05 0.10
N ASP A 113 17.20 -24.00 0.39
CA ASP A 113 18.23 -23.28 -0.39
C ASP A 113 17.74 -22.07 -1.17
N TYR A 114 17.48 -20.93 -0.50
CA TYR A 114 17.31 -19.59 -1.12
C TYR A 114 16.61 -19.62 -2.50
N LYS A 115 15.51 -20.37 -2.61
CA LYS A 115 14.77 -20.58 -3.86
C LYS A 115 13.70 -19.51 -3.94
N PHE A 116 13.76 -18.71 -5.00
CA PHE A 116 12.59 -17.96 -5.44
C PHE A 116 11.49 -18.97 -5.81
N GLU A 117 10.32 -18.83 -5.21
CA GLU A 117 9.15 -19.65 -5.56
C GLU A 117 8.71 -19.29 -6.99
N LYS A 118 8.80 -20.25 -7.92
CA LYS A 118 8.40 -20.09 -9.32
C LYS A 118 6.91 -20.36 -9.45
N ILE A 119 6.15 -19.34 -9.86
CA ILE A 119 4.71 -19.45 -10.13
C ILE A 119 4.51 -19.41 -11.65
N ASP A 120 4.11 -20.53 -12.22
CA ASP A 120 4.01 -20.79 -13.67
C ASP A 120 2.64 -21.43 -13.93
N ILE A 121 1.61 -20.59 -14.13
CA ILE A 121 0.21 -20.96 -14.31
C ILE A 121 -0.33 -20.13 -15.47
N GLU A 122 -1.27 -20.67 -16.25
CA GLU A 122 -2.03 -19.89 -17.23
C GLU A 122 -2.81 -18.78 -16.51
N ASP A 123 -2.54 -17.54 -16.91
CA ASP A 123 -3.12 -16.35 -16.30
C ASP A 123 -4.22 -15.78 -17.22
N GLU A 124 -5.33 -15.34 -16.62
CA GLU A 124 -6.30 -14.48 -17.31
C GLU A 124 -5.71 -13.06 -17.51
N GLY A 125 -6.34 -12.23 -18.35
CA GLY A 125 -5.82 -10.90 -18.70
C GLY A 125 -5.61 -9.91 -17.55
N ASN A 126 -6.16 -10.18 -16.35
CA ASN A 126 -6.02 -9.37 -15.14
C ASN A 126 -5.30 -10.15 -14.02
N ILE A 127 -4.07 -9.76 -13.71
CA ILE A 127 -3.19 -10.51 -12.82
C ILE A 127 -2.94 -9.73 -11.55
N ILE A 128 -3.07 -10.37 -10.37
CA ILE A 128 -2.75 -9.74 -9.09
C ILE A 128 -1.73 -10.61 -8.38
N PHE A 129 -0.57 -10.04 -8.05
CA PHE A 129 0.48 -10.78 -7.40
C PHE A 129 1.10 -9.98 -6.25
N ARG A 130 1.32 -10.65 -5.12
CA ARG A 130 1.80 -10.01 -3.89
C ARG A 130 2.89 -10.84 -3.23
N ASN A 131 3.95 -10.17 -2.82
CA ASN A 131 5.03 -10.75 -2.05
C ASN A 131 5.38 -9.88 -0.85
N SER A 132 5.57 -10.52 0.30
CA SER A 132 5.88 -9.87 1.56
C SER A 132 6.85 -10.73 2.35
N PHE A 133 7.97 -10.17 2.82
CA PHE A 133 9.00 -10.91 3.58
C PHE A 133 9.51 -12.17 2.87
N GLY A 134 9.89 -12.04 1.60
CA GLY A 134 10.35 -13.17 0.79
C GLY A 134 10.85 -12.78 -0.58
N ALA A 135 11.24 -13.78 -1.37
CA ALA A 135 11.70 -13.64 -2.74
C ALA A 135 10.86 -14.53 -3.66
N CYS A 136 10.31 -13.98 -4.74
CA CYS A 136 9.40 -14.71 -5.64
C CYS A 136 9.67 -14.44 -7.13
N ILE A 137 9.42 -15.44 -7.97
CA ILE A 137 9.47 -15.33 -9.43
C ILE A 137 8.09 -15.67 -10.00
N LYS A 138 7.49 -14.77 -10.78
CA LYS A 138 6.24 -15.00 -11.51
C LYS A 138 6.49 -14.97 -13.01
N TYR A 139 6.06 -16.00 -13.71
CA TYR A 139 5.96 -15.99 -15.17
C TYR A 139 4.51 -15.66 -15.54
N ILE A 140 4.35 -14.65 -16.38
CA ILE A 140 3.06 -14.20 -16.90
C ILE A 140 2.80 -14.96 -18.19
N ASN A 141 1.90 -15.94 -18.14
CA ASN A 141 1.56 -16.76 -19.30
C ASN A 141 0.12 -16.48 -19.72
N THR A 142 -0.06 -15.58 -20.68
CA THR A 142 -1.39 -15.23 -21.18
C THR A 142 -1.33 -14.71 -22.61
N ASN A 143 -2.34 -15.02 -23.41
CA ASN A 143 -2.46 -14.51 -24.77
C ASN A 143 -3.27 -13.20 -24.87
N GLU A 144 -3.85 -12.75 -23.76
CA GLU A 144 -4.75 -11.60 -23.69
C GLU A 144 -4.38 -10.69 -22.50
N PHE A 145 -3.09 -10.35 -22.37
CA PHE A 145 -2.61 -9.51 -21.27
C PHE A 145 -3.19 -8.09 -21.35
N GLU A 146 -3.81 -7.63 -20.24
CA GLU A 146 -4.39 -6.28 -20.12
C GLU A 146 -3.83 -5.54 -18.92
N GLN A 147 -3.80 -6.18 -17.75
CA GLN A 147 -3.38 -5.55 -16.50
C GLN A 147 -2.64 -6.51 -15.57
N ALA A 148 -1.60 -6.01 -14.89
CA ALA A 148 -1.05 -6.65 -13.70
C ALA A 148 -0.95 -5.68 -12.52
N ASP A 149 -1.37 -6.11 -11.32
CA ASP A 149 -1.15 -5.42 -10.05
C ASP A 149 -0.10 -6.19 -9.23
N LEU A 150 1.10 -5.63 -9.12
CA LEU A 150 2.26 -6.20 -8.45
C LEU A 150 2.51 -5.45 -7.13
N ASN A 151 2.40 -6.12 -6.00
CA ASN A 151 2.73 -5.56 -4.70
C ASN A 151 3.92 -6.29 -4.08
N CYS A 152 5.01 -5.57 -3.79
CA CYS A 152 6.17 -6.14 -3.10
C CYS A 152 6.51 -5.31 -1.87
N SER A 153 6.65 -5.96 -0.71
CA SER A 153 7.02 -5.31 0.55
C SER A 153 8.10 -6.11 1.28
N PHE A 154 9.16 -5.46 1.76
CA PHE A 154 10.23 -6.12 2.53
C PHE A 154 10.78 -7.40 1.87
N GLY A 155 11.07 -7.34 0.57
CA GLY A 155 11.39 -8.55 -0.20
C GLY A 155 11.86 -8.27 -1.63
N ALA A 156 11.91 -9.34 -2.44
CA ALA A 156 12.29 -9.26 -3.84
C ALA A 156 11.24 -9.93 -4.75
N MET A 157 10.96 -9.34 -5.92
CA MET A 157 10.02 -9.87 -6.90
C MET A 157 10.65 -9.82 -8.29
N LYS A 158 10.60 -10.93 -9.01
CA LYS A 158 10.98 -11.00 -10.44
C LYS A 158 9.76 -11.40 -11.24
N VAL A 159 9.43 -10.64 -12.28
CA VAL A 159 8.27 -10.93 -13.13
C VAL A 159 8.71 -11.02 -14.58
N TYR A 160 8.37 -12.13 -15.24
CA TYR A 160 8.70 -12.40 -16.63
C TYR A 160 7.45 -12.27 -17.50
N PHE A 161 7.53 -11.42 -18.53
CA PHE A 161 6.47 -11.19 -19.53
C PHE A 161 6.82 -11.82 -20.89
N ASP A 162 7.80 -12.71 -20.95
CA ASP A 162 8.26 -13.38 -22.18
C ASP A 162 7.18 -14.23 -22.86
N ASN A 163 6.29 -14.82 -22.07
CA ASN A 163 5.17 -15.63 -22.55
C ASN A 163 3.83 -14.86 -22.57
N ALA A 164 3.87 -13.53 -22.49
CA ALA A 164 2.68 -12.68 -22.47
C ALA A 164 2.46 -12.01 -23.83
N VAL A 165 1.24 -12.09 -24.36
CA VAL A 165 0.79 -11.33 -25.53
C VAL A 165 -0.26 -10.32 -25.08
N MET A 166 -0.09 -9.04 -25.42
CA MET A 166 -1.09 -8.02 -25.06
C MET A 166 -2.37 -8.21 -25.87
N SER A 167 -3.52 -8.13 -25.19
CA SER A 167 -4.85 -8.11 -25.81
C SER A 167 -5.03 -6.88 -26.74
N SER A 168 -4.36 -5.77 -26.40
CA SER A 168 -4.42 -4.52 -27.16
C SER A 168 -3.04 -3.87 -27.37
N GLU A 169 -2.98 -2.75 -28.08
CA GLU A 169 -1.74 -1.96 -28.22
C GLU A 169 -1.21 -1.42 -26.88
N ASN A 170 -2.05 -1.38 -25.83
CA ASN A 170 -1.69 -0.87 -24.51
C ASN A 170 -2.03 -1.87 -23.39
N ALA A 171 -1.15 -1.98 -22.40
CA ALA A 171 -1.41 -2.70 -21.16
C ALA A 171 -0.89 -1.91 -19.95
N ILE A 172 -1.41 -2.20 -18.76
CA ILE A 172 -1.09 -1.46 -17.54
C ILE A 172 -0.45 -2.39 -16.51
N VAL A 173 0.70 -2.02 -15.99
CA VAL A 173 1.31 -2.70 -14.84
C VAL A 173 1.36 -1.73 -13.68
N ARG A 174 0.64 -2.02 -12.61
CA ARG A 174 0.70 -1.28 -11.36
C ARG A 174 1.74 -1.93 -10.45
N VAL A 175 2.79 -1.19 -10.10
CA VAL A 175 3.82 -1.64 -9.16
C VAL A 175 3.71 -0.83 -7.89
N ASN A 176 3.41 -1.51 -6.78
CA ASN A 176 3.50 -0.95 -5.44
C ASN A 176 4.66 -1.62 -4.71
N ALA A 177 5.77 -0.92 -4.61
CA ALA A 177 7.02 -1.42 -4.02
C ALA A 177 7.37 -0.64 -2.75
N SER A 178 7.64 -1.34 -1.66
CA SER A 178 8.03 -0.74 -0.37
C SER A 178 9.14 -1.54 0.31
N PHE A 179 10.29 -0.92 0.57
CA PHE A 179 11.47 -1.63 1.12
C PHE A 179 11.81 -2.91 0.34
N SER A 180 11.85 -2.83 -0.99
CA SER A 180 11.91 -4.02 -1.85
C SER A 180 12.71 -3.81 -3.15
N GLY A 181 13.10 -4.92 -3.78
CA GLY A 181 13.66 -4.93 -5.14
C GLY A 181 12.70 -5.61 -6.11
N VAL A 182 12.32 -4.94 -7.20
CA VAL A 182 11.45 -5.50 -8.23
C VAL A 182 12.18 -5.52 -9.56
N GLU A 183 12.24 -6.67 -10.22
CA GLU A 183 12.79 -6.82 -11.57
C GLU A 183 11.68 -7.22 -12.54
N LEU A 184 11.48 -6.45 -13.60
CA LEU A 184 10.52 -6.70 -14.66
C LEU A 184 11.26 -7.08 -15.94
N TYR A 185 11.11 -8.33 -16.37
CA TYR A 185 11.67 -8.83 -17.62
C TYR A 185 10.64 -8.69 -18.73
N ILE A 186 10.86 -7.72 -19.60
CA ILE A 186 9.86 -7.24 -20.58
C ILE A 186 10.34 -7.56 -22.00
N PRO A 187 9.47 -8.06 -22.90
CA PRO A 187 9.83 -8.27 -24.31
C PRO A 187 10.36 -7.00 -24.97
N ARG A 188 11.41 -7.10 -25.77
CA ARG A 188 11.96 -5.97 -26.57
C ARG A 188 10.95 -5.29 -27.49
N THR A 189 9.90 -6.00 -27.89
CA THR A 189 8.82 -5.48 -28.76
C THR A 189 7.92 -4.50 -28.04
N TRP A 190 7.94 -4.47 -26.70
CA TRP A 190 7.12 -3.59 -25.88
C TRP A 190 7.89 -2.33 -25.51
N LYS A 191 7.22 -1.18 -25.57
CA LYS A 191 7.74 0.09 -25.05
C LYS A 191 7.21 0.30 -23.65
N VAL A 192 8.08 0.55 -22.67
CA VAL A 192 7.62 0.96 -21.33
C VAL A 192 7.41 2.46 -21.27
N ASP A 193 6.24 2.88 -20.77
CA ASP A 193 5.90 4.26 -20.43
C ASP A 193 5.78 4.37 -18.90
N ASN A 194 6.82 4.89 -18.24
CA ASN A 194 6.88 4.96 -16.79
C ASN A 194 6.14 6.19 -16.24
N LYS A 195 5.07 5.95 -15.48
CA LYS A 195 4.25 6.93 -14.75
C LYS A 195 4.13 6.58 -13.26
N THR A 196 5.16 5.96 -12.70
CA THR A 196 5.22 5.65 -11.26
C THR A 196 5.55 6.88 -10.42
N ASN A 197 5.04 6.92 -9.20
CA ASN A 197 5.45 7.88 -8.18
C ASN A 197 6.61 7.29 -7.39
N VAL A 198 7.76 7.96 -7.38
CA VAL A 198 8.97 7.46 -6.71
C VAL A 198 9.31 8.34 -5.50
N PHE A 199 9.49 7.71 -4.34
CA PHE A 199 9.91 8.36 -3.10
C PHE A 199 11.10 7.61 -2.49
N LEU A 200 12.28 8.23 -2.46
CA LEU A 200 13.51 7.62 -1.95
C LEU A 200 13.78 6.22 -2.55
N GLY A 201 13.67 6.11 -3.88
CA GLY A 201 13.88 4.88 -4.65
C GLY A 201 14.30 5.19 -6.09
N SER A 202 14.37 4.18 -6.95
CA SER A 202 14.66 4.34 -8.37
C SER A 202 13.82 3.43 -9.26
N VAL A 203 13.63 3.85 -10.52
CA VAL A 203 13.09 3.01 -11.60
C VAL A 203 14.03 3.14 -12.79
N ASP A 204 14.74 2.06 -13.11
CA ASP A 204 15.84 2.06 -14.08
C ASP A 204 15.55 1.12 -15.26
N GLU A 205 15.84 1.56 -16.48
CA GLU A 205 15.70 0.74 -17.71
C GLU A 205 17.06 0.24 -18.20
N LYS A 206 17.18 -1.07 -18.46
CA LYS A 206 18.40 -1.75 -18.93
C LYS A 206 18.14 -2.54 -20.22
N ASN A 207 19.17 -2.64 -21.08
CA ASN A 207 19.18 -3.47 -22.30
C ASN A 207 18.19 -3.07 -23.41
N ARG A 208 17.74 -1.81 -23.43
CA ARG A 208 16.88 -1.29 -24.50
C ARG A 208 17.65 -1.25 -25.83
N LYS A 209 17.08 -1.87 -26.87
CA LYS A 209 17.55 -1.80 -28.26
C LYS A 209 16.54 -1.00 -29.10
N ASN A 210 17.01 -0.36 -30.16
CA ASN A 210 16.17 0.36 -31.12
C ASN A 210 15.45 -0.62 -32.05
N GLU A 211 14.53 -1.40 -31.49
CA GLU A 211 13.59 -2.22 -32.24
C GLU A 211 12.27 -1.47 -32.41
N ARG A 212 11.50 -1.82 -33.45
CA ARG A 212 10.21 -1.18 -33.72
C ARG A 212 9.20 -1.65 -32.67
N SER A 213 8.85 -0.79 -31.73
CA SER A 213 7.86 -1.10 -30.69
C SER A 213 6.48 -1.32 -31.30
N THR A 214 5.85 -2.45 -30.99
CA THR A 214 4.48 -2.79 -31.46
C THR A 214 3.42 -2.44 -30.42
N ASN A 215 3.77 -2.47 -29.13
CA ASN A 215 2.84 -2.27 -28.02
C ASN A 215 3.46 -1.40 -26.92
N THR A 216 2.64 -0.77 -26.09
CA THR A 216 3.06 0.09 -24.97
C THR A 216 2.59 -0.46 -23.62
N LEU A 217 3.53 -0.68 -22.70
CA LEU A 217 3.27 -1.05 -21.33
C LEU A 217 3.36 0.19 -20.44
N THR A 218 2.24 0.63 -19.87
CA THR A 218 2.23 1.77 -18.94
C THR A 218 2.49 1.28 -17.52
N LEU A 219 3.59 1.73 -16.92
CA LEU A 219 3.91 1.45 -15.53
C LEU A 219 3.30 2.53 -14.62
N VAL A 220 2.52 2.14 -13.62
CA VAL A 220 1.90 3.06 -12.65
C VAL A 220 2.08 2.54 -11.23
N GLY A 221 1.79 3.35 -10.21
CA GLY A 221 1.86 2.93 -8.80
C GLY A 221 2.96 3.63 -8.02
N ASP A 222 3.20 3.20 -6.79
CA ASP A 222 4.08 3.88 -5.84
C ASP A 222 5.32 3.03 -5.52
N VAL A 223 6.51 3.63 -5.68
CA VAL A 223 7.81 3.03 -5.38
C VAL A 223 8.45 3.81 -4.25
N SER A 224 8.50 3.22 -3.06
CA SER A 224 9.05 3.85 -1.84
C SER A 224 10.18 3.03 -1.24
N PHE A 225 11.33 3.63 -0.95
CA PHE A 225 12.49 2.92 -0.37
C PHE A 225 12.84 1.63 -1.13
N SER A 226 12.68 1.65 -2.46
CA SER A 226 12.72 0.46 -3.32
C SER A 226 13.41 0.75 -4.64
N GLY A 227 13.96 -0.29 -5.28
CA GLY A 227 14.46 -0.23 -6.65
C GLY A 227 13.58 -1.06 -7.57
N VAL A 228 13.18 -0.49 -8.71
CA VAL A 228 12.51 -1.22 -9.80
C VAL A 228 13.43 -1.23 -11.01
N GLU A 229 13.80 -2.41 -11.50
CA GLU A 229 14.59 -2.57 -12.71
C GLU A 229 13.73 -3.13 -13.84
N ILE A 230 13.69 -2.42 -14.96
CA ILE A 230 13.10 -2.88 -16.21
C ILE A 230 14.22 -3.44 -17.07
N ILE A 231 14.14 -4.73 -17.39
CA ILE A 231 15.15 -5.46 -18.14
C ILE A 231 14.52 -5.96 -19.44
N TYR A 232 14.93 -5.38 -20.58
CA TYR A 232 14.44 -5.84 -21.87
C TYR A 232 15.12 -7.15 -22.28
N ILE A 233 14.32 -8.19 -22.51
CA ILE A 233 14.77 -9.54 -22.92
C ILE A 233 14.49 -9.82 -24.39
#